data_AF-A0A3D2FBX3-F1
#
_entry.id   AF-A0A3D2FBX3-F1
#
_cell.length_a   1.000
_cell.length_b   1.000
_cell.length_c   1.000
_cell.angle_alpha   90.00
_cell.angle_beta   90.00
_cell.angle_gamma   90.00
#
_symmetry.space_group_name_H-M   'P 1'
#
loop_
_entity.id
_entity.type
_entity.pdbx_description
1 polymer ?
#
loop_
_entity_poly.entity_id
_entity_poly.type
_entity_poly.pdbx_seq_one_letter_code
_entity_poly.pdbx_strand_id
1 'polypeptide(L)' 'MTAPTTWHWVRHGPTHQKTFVGWRDVPADLSDTDQLARLAADLPSDAVIISSDLTRCITTADAIQAGRERLSNNP' A
#
# COMPACT_ATOMS: atom_id res chain seq x y z
N MET A 1 23.40 -20.95 3.05
CA MET A 1 23.25 -19.55 2.62
C MET A 1 21.77 -19.22 2.71
N THR A 2 21.37 -18.23 3.48
CA THR A 2 19.98 -17.73 3.49
C THR A 2 19.72 -16.95 2.20
N ALA A 3 18.51 -17.05 1.66
CA ALA A 3 18.11 -16.22 0.53
C ALA A 3 18.09 -14.74 0.94
N PRO A 4 18.43 -13.80 0.03
CA PRO A 4 18.34 -12.38 0.32
C PRO A 4 16.88 -11.94 0.45
N THR A 5 16.62 -10.92 1.28
CA THR A 5 15.31 -10.27 1.38
C THR A 5 15.20 -9.18 0.33
N THR A 6 14.16 -9.24 -0.50
CA THR A 6 13.82 -8.17 -1.45
C THR A 6 12.70 -7.30 -0.89
N TRP A 7 12.90 -5.98 -0.91
CA TRP A 7 11.91 -5.01 -0.46
C TRP A 7 11.21 -4.35 -1.64
N HIS A 8 9.88 -4.33 -1.61
CA HIS A 8 9.04 -3.63 -2.57
C HIS A 8 8.38 -2.43 -1.88
N TRP A 9 8.72 -1.22 -2.33
CA TRP A 9 8.19 0.02 -1.75
C TRP A 9 7.00 0.52 -2.57
N VAL A 10 5.84 0.58 -1.94
CA VAL A 10 4.61 1.08 -2.56
C VAL A 10 4.22 2.41 -1.90
N ARG A 11 3.90 3.41 -2.73
CA ARG A 11 3.36 4.69 -2.28
C ARG A 11 1.84 4.59 -2.16
N HIS A 12 1.26 5.22 -1.14
CA HIS A 12 -0.20 5.34 -1.03
C HIS A 12 -0.83 6.03 -2.25
N GLY A 13 -2.10 5.71 -2.53
CA GLY A 13 -2.89 6.34 -3.58
C GLY A 13 -3.04 7.86 -3.40
N PRO A 14 -3.37 8.60 -4.47
CA PRO A 14 -3.49 10.06 -4.43
C PRO A 14 -4.52 10.52 -3.38
N THR A 15 -4.30 11.64 -2.69
CA THR A 15 -5.26 12.16 -1.66
C THR A 15 -5.97 13.44 -2.10
N HIS A 16 -5.56 14.00 -3.23
CA HIS A 16 -6.02 15.28 -3.78
C HIS A 16 -5.90 16.50 -2.85
N GLN A 17 -5.17 16.37 -1.74
CA GLN A 17 -4.94 17.46 -0.81
C GLN A 17 -4.00 18.50 -1.45
N LYS A 18 -4.40 19.78 -1.40
CA LYS A 18 -3.61 20.90 -1.91
C LYS A 18 -2.70 21.55 -0.85
N THR A 19 -2.71 21.01 0.36
CA THR A 19 -1.94 21.48 1.51
C THR A 19 -1.12 20.33 2.10
N PHE A 20 -0.10 20.65 2.89
CA PHE A 20 0.72 19.64 3.56
C PHE A 20 -0.14 18.71 4.41
N VAL A 21 -0.04 17.41 4.15
CA VAL A 21 -0.81 16.38 4.85
C VAL A 21 -0.11 15.97 6.14
N GLY A 22 1.16 15.56 6.04
CA GLY A 22 1.92 15.08 7.21
C GLY A 22 1.18 13.93 7.91
N TRP A 23 0.94 14.10 9.21
CA TRP A 23 0.24 13.14 10.07
C TRP A 23 -1.28 13.33 10.09
N ARG A 24 -1.84 14.25 9.30
CA ARG A 24 -3.29 14.30 9.12
C ARG A 24 -3.76 13.03 8.44
N ASP A 25 -4.76 12.40 9.03
CA ASP A 25 -5.35 11.23 8.47
C ASP A 25 -6.36 11.61 7.39
N VAL A 26 -6.03 11.29 6.14
CA VAL A 26 -6.81 11.65 4.95
C VAL A 26 -6.92 10.42 4.05
N PRO A 27 -8.05 10.23 3.36
CA PRO A 27 -8.25 9.06 2.51
C PRO A 27 -7.40 9.14 1.24
N ALA A 28 -7.04 7.97 0.73
CA ALA A 28 -6.59 7.83 -0.65
C ALA A 28 -7.81 7.74 -1.58
N ASP A 29 -7.69 8.32 -2.76
CA ASP A 29 -8.54 8.06 -3.90
C ASP A 29 -8.05 6.79 -4.60
N LEU A 30 -8.94 5.80 -4.64
CA LEU A 30 -8.72 4.46 -5.16
C LEU A 30 -9.68 4.15 -6.31
N SER A 31 -10.22 5.18 -6.98
CA SER A 31 -11.21 5.00 -8.05
C SER A 31 -10.63 4.37 -9.32
N ASP A 32 -9.32 4.47 -9.56
CA ASP A 32 -8.64 3.82 -10.69
C ASP A 32 -8.32 2.35 -10.35
N THR A 33 -9.35 1.51 -10.42
CA THR A 33 -9.26 0.08 -10.09
C THR A 33 -8.36 -0.69 -11.04
N ASP A 34 -8.27 -0.28 -12.31
CA ASP A 34 -7.41 -0.92 -13.29
C ASP A 34 -5.93 -0.68 -12.97
N GLN A 35 -5.58 0.51 -12.49
CA GLN A 35 -4.24 0.81 -12.01
C GLN A 35 -3.89 0.00 -10.76
N LEU A 36 -4.82 -0.12 -9.81
CA LEU A 36 -4.63 -0.94 -8.61
C LEU A 36 -4.43 -2.42 -8.98
N ALA A 37 -5.22 -2.95 -9.92
CA ALA A 37 -5.09 -4.31 -10.40
C ALA A 37 -3.74 -4.57 -11.08
N ARG A 38 -3.26 -3.64 -11.92
CA ARG A 38 -1.94 -3.73 -12.55
C ARG A 38 -0.82 -3.74 -11.50
N LEU A 39 -0.85 -2.80 -10.55
CA LEU A 39 0.13 -2.75 -9.47
C LEU A 39 0.11 -4.05 -8.63
N ALA A 40 -1.06 -4.55 -8.29
CA ALA A 40 -1.20 -5.80 -7.53
C ALA A 40 -0.67 -7.00 -8.32
N ALA A 41 -0.81 -7.04 -9.65
CA ALA A 41 -0.28 -8.11 -10.49
C ALA A 41 1.25 -8.08 -10.62
N ASP A 42 1.86 -6.90 -10.56
CA ASP A 42 3.31 -6.71 -10.69
C ASP A 42 4.09 -7.06 -9.40
N LEU A 43 3.41 -7.16 -8.26
CA LEU A 43 4.02 -7.51 -6.97
C LEU A 43 4.10 -9.04 -6.77
N PRO A 44 5.17 -9.59 -6.14
CA PRO A 44 5.26 -11.03 -5.89
C PRO A 44 4.07 -11.55 -5.09
N SER A 45 3.46 -12.65 -5.52
CA SER A 45 2.22 -13.18 -4.90
C SER A 45 2.41 -13.71 -3.49
N ASP A 46 3.64 -14.03 -3.11
CA ASP A 46 4.06 -14.52 -1.80
C ASP A 46 4.67 -13.43 -0.90
N ALA A 47 4.68 -12.17 -1.36
CA ALA A 47 5.16 -11.06 -0.53
C ALA A 47 4.25 -10.84 0.69
N VAL A 48 4.86 -10.43 1.79
CA VAL A 48 4.16 -10.00 3.02
C VAL A 48 4.00 -8.49 3.00
N ILE A 49 2.82 -7.99 3.36
CA ILE A 49 2.50 -6.55 3.33
C ILE A 49 2.46 -5.96 4.74
N ILE A 50 3.17 -4.85 4.92
CA ILE A 50 3.06 -3.95 6.06
C ILE A 50 2.87 -2.52 5.55
N SER A 51 2.12 -1.69 6.29
CA SER A 51 1.86 -0.30 5.92
C SER A 51 1.94 0.62 7.13
N SER A 52 2.15 1.92 6.88
CA SER A 52 1.93 2.94 7.91
C SER A 52 0.49 2.89 8.44
N ASP A 53 0.28 3.39 9.65
CA ASP A 53 -1.02 3.41 10.33
C ASP A 53 -2.00 4.52 9.86
N LEU A 54 -1.60 5.33 8.88
CA LEU A 54 -2.47 6.34 8.26
C LEU A 54 -3.41 5.70 7.23
N THR A 55 -4.67 6.13 7.21
CA THR A 55 -5.77 5.57 6.39
C THR A 55 -5.41 5.48 4.91
N ARG A 56 -4.74 6.49 4.33
CA ARG A 56 -4.26 6.43 2.93
C ARG A 56 -3.32 5.25 2.66
N CYS A 57 -2.45 4.91 3.61
CA CYS A 57 -1.52 3.78 3.48
C CYS A 57 -2.26 2.46 3.69
N ILE A 58 -3.11 2.38 4.72
CA ILE A 58 -3.92 1.19 5.04
C ILE A 58 -4.80 0.82 3.84
N THR A 59 -5.63 1.75 3.38
CA THR A 59 -6.60 1.50 2.30
C THR A 59 -5.93 1.18 0.97
N THR A 60 -4.78 1.79 0.67
CA THR A 60 -3.99 1.41 -0.52
C THR A 60 -3.47 -0.02 -0.41
N ALA A 61 -2.91 -0.39 0.74
CA ALA A 61 -2.36 -1.71 0.96
C ALA A 61 -3.44 -2.80 0.96
N ASP A 62 -4.65 -2.51 1.47
CA ASP A 62 -5.82 -3.40 1.37
C ASP A 62 -6.25 -3.58 -0.09
N ALA A 63 -6.30 -2.49 -0.86
CA ALA A 63 -6.72 -2.53 -2.26
C ALA A 63 -5.77 -3.35 -3.17
N ILE A 64 -4.49 -3.46 -2.81
CA ILE A 64 -3.50 -4.23 -3.58
C ILE A 64 -3.14 -5.57 -2.92
N GLN A 65 -3.82 -5.98 -1.83
CA GLN A 65 -3.44 -7.16 -1.06
C GLN A 65 -3.41 -8.42 -1.93
N ALA A 66 -4.42 -8.63 -2.78
CA ALA A 66 -4.53 -9.75 -3.71
C ALA A 66 -4.15 -11.12 -3.11
N GLY A 67 -4.61 -11.38 -1.88
CA GLY A 67 -4.39 -12.65 -1.17
C GLY A 67 -3.08 -12.77 -0.39
N ARG A 68 -2.20 -11.76 -0.45
CA ARG A 68 -0.97 -11.70 0.36
C ARG A 68 -1.26 -11.60 1.85
N GLU A 69 -0.34 -12.07 2.66
CA GLU A 69 -0.38 -11.89 4.11
C GLU A 69 -0.27 -10.40 4.47
N ARG A 70 -1.17 -9.91 5.32
CA ARG A 70 -1.13 -8.57 5.90
C ARG A 70 -0.70 -8.64 7.35
N LEU A 71 0.42 -7.98 7.66
CA LEU A 71 0.84 -7.71 9.03
C LEU A 71 0.07 -6.51 9.59
N SER A 72 0.13 -6.35 10.92
CA SER A 72 -0.39 -5.15 11.58
C SER A 72 0.26 -3.88 11.03
N ASN A 73 -0.52 -2.81 10.93
CA ASN A 73 0.00 -1.50 10.56
C ASN A 73 1.05 -1.02 11.59
N ASN A 74 1.98 -0.18 11.15
CA ASN A 74 3.10 0.30 11.95
C ASN A 74 3.24 1.83 11.85
N PRO A 75 3.26 2.60 12.95
CA PRO A 75 3.38 4.07 12.91
C PRO A 75 4.68 4.59 12.25
#